data_AF-A0A962SQH1-F1
#
_entry.id   AF-A0A962SQH1-F1
#
_cell.length_a   1.000
_cell.length_b   1.000
_cell.length_c   1.000
_cell.angle_alpha   90.00
_cell.angle_beta   90.00
_cell.angle_gamma   90.00
#
_symmetry.space_group_name_H-M   'P 1'
#
loop_
_entity.id
_entity.type
_entity.pdbx_description
1 polymer ?
#
loop_
_entity_poly.entity_id
_entity_poly.type
_entity_poly.pdbx_seq_one_letter_code
_entity_poly.pdbx_strand_id
1 'polypeptide(L)'
;MHDVILFFGKNASITFNKQYQQYDQAYVEERFRFQDADGRRWSEQNLASPNPRPNLTYPYLASNGITYQPPQNGWKYTRERMEQLDREERLHFPKRSGGRLRLKNYLDELLGVPVQDIWTDISLIGGTSPERLGYPTQKPVALLERIINSSSNPGNVVLDPFCGCGTAVHAAQKLDSVSR
;
A
#
# COMPACT_ATOMS: atom_id res chain seq x y z
N MET A 1 -9.67 19.81 -18.29
CA MET A 1 -9.67 20.75 -17.14
C MET A 1 -9.02 20.02 -15.98
N HIS A 2 -8.08 20.65 -15.27
CA HIS A 2 -7.41 20.06 -14.10
C HIS A 2 -7.26 21.14 -13.04
N ASP A 3 -7.16 20.73 -11.78
CA ASP A 3 -6.82 21.57 -10.64
C ASP A 3 -5.41 21.23 -10.17
N VAL A 4 -4.74 22.19 -9.51
CA VAL A 4 -3.41 22.00 -8.94
C VAL A 4 -3.46 22.29 -7.44
N ILE A 5 -2.95 21.37 -6.64
CA ILE A 5 -2.82 21.52 -5.19
C ILE A 5 -1.33 21.63 -4.88
N LEU A 6 -0.95 22.73 -4.23
CA LEU A 6 0.43 22.98 -3.84
C LEU A 6 0.60 22.70 -2.34
N PHE A 7 1.68 22.02 -1.99
CA PHE A 7 2.03 21.71 -0.61
C PHE A 7 3.32 22.44 -0.22
N PHE A 8 3.27 23.21 0.87
CA PHE A 8 4.39 23.97 1.39
C PHE A 8 4.61 23.68 2.87
N GLY A 9 5.88 23.62 3.27
CA GLY A 9 6.31 23.49 4.65
C GLY A 9 6.86 24.80 5.20
N LYS A 10 6.61 25.08 6.49
CA LYS A 10 7.27 26.19 7.20
C LYS A 10 8.79 25.97 7.30
N ASN A 11 9.23 24.72 7.40
CA ASN A 11 10.62 24.31 7.49
C ASN A 11 10.80 22.90 6.87
N ALA A 12 12.02 22.37 6.89
CA ALA A 12 12.34 21.06 6.31
C ALA A 12 11.70 19.87 7.06
N SER A 13 11.22 20.06 8.29
CA SER A 13 10.55 19.05 9.10
C SER A 13 9.05 19.01 8.82
N ILE A 14 8.68 18.79 7.55
CA ILE A 14 7.28 18.63 7.13
C ILE A 14 6.71 17.27 7.55
N THR A 15 5.44 17.26 7.92
CA THR A 15 4.66 16.00 8.00
C THR A 15 4.16 15.67 6.60
N PHE A 16 4.58 14.52 6.06
CA PHE A 16 4.03 13.98 4.82
C PHE A 16 3.79 12.48 4.96
N ASN A 17 2.55 12.10 5.27
CA ASN A 17 2.14 10.71 5.39
C ASN A 17 1.79 10.18 4.01
N LYS A 18 2.56 9.20 3.52
CA LYS A 18 2.30 8.57 2.22
C LYS A 18 0.93 7.90 2.23
N GLN A 19 0.08 8.29 1.28
CA GLN A 19 -1.22 7.68 1.05
C GLN A 19 -1.12 6.58 0.00
N TYR A 20 -2.06 5.64 0.03
CA TYR A 20 -2.10 4.51 -0.87
C TYR A 20 -3.49 4.37 -1.50
N GLN A 21 -3.51 3.92 -2.75
CA GLN A 21 -4.71 3.54 -3.49
C GLN A 21 -4.79 2.03 -3.57
N GLN A 22 -6.01 1.51 -3.69
CA GLN A 22 -6.19 0.10 -4.00
C GLN A 22 -5.62 -0.22 -5.38
N TYR A 23 -5.16 -1.46 -5.55
CA TYR A 23 -4.76 -1.96 -6.85
C TYR A 23 -5.97 -2.02 -7.78
N ASP A 24 -5.76 -1.72 -9.06
CA ASP A 24 -6.81 -1.95 -10.06
C ASP A 24 -7.10 -3.45 -10.21
N GLN A 25 -8.34 -3.77 -10.56
CA GLN A 25 -8.81 -5.16 -10.61
C GLN A 25 -8.03 -6.00 -11.64
N ALA A 26 -7.65 -5.40 -12.77
CA ALA A 26 -6.89 -6.09 -13.81
C ALA A 26 -5.49 -6.50 -13.32
N TYR A 27 -4.81 -5.61 -12.59
CA TYR A 27 -3.53 -5.87 -11.95
C TYR A 27 -3.65 -6.97 -10.90
N VAL A 28 -4.71 -6.92 -10.08
CA VAL A 28 -4.98 -7.97 -9.08
C VAL A 28 -5.14 -9.32 -9.74
N GLU A 29 -5.92 -9.41 -10.82
CA GLU A 29 -6.17 -10.65 -11.56
C GLU A 29 -4.92 -11.17 -12.28
N GLU A 30 -4.12 -10.28 -12.88
CA GLU A 30 -2.88 -10.63 -13.57
C GLU A 30 -1.80 -11.14 -12.59
N ARG A 31 -1.61 -10.43 -11.47
CA ARG A 31 -0.46 -10.65 -10.57
C ARG A 31 -0.76 -11.56 -9.40
N PHE A 32 -1.95 -11.48 -8.82
CA PHE A 32 -2.35 -12.27 -7.64
C PHE A 32 -3.24 -13.44 -8.04
N ARG A 33 -2.71 -14.24 -8.98
CA ARG A 33 -3.38 -15.38 -9.62
C ARG A 33 -3.54 -16.62 -8.74
N PHE A 34 -2.84 -16.68 -7.61
CA PHE A 34 -2.90 -17.83 -6.71
C PHE A 34 -3.84 -17.52 -5.54
N GLN A 35 -4.48 -18.56 -5.03
CA GLN A 35 -5.42 -18.47 -3.93
C GLN A 35 -5.19 -19.63 -2.97
N ASP A 36 -5.18 -19.34 -1.67
CA ASP A 36 -5.18 -20.37 -0.63
C ASP A 36 -6.61 -20.84 -0.33
N ALA A 37 -6.75 -21.92 0.44
CA ALA A 37 -8.05 -22.55 0.73
C ALA A 37 -9.03 -21.62 1.47
N ASP A 38 -8.51 -20.63 2.18
CA ASP A 38 -9.27 -19.59 2.89
C ASP A 38 -9.71 -18.43 1.97
N GLY A 39 -9.33 -18.46 0.68
CA GLY A 39 -9.67 -17.45 -0.30
C GLY A 39 -8.65 -16.31 -0.43
N ARG A 40 -7.57 -16.29 0.37
CA ARG A 40 -6.55 -15.23 0.30
C ARG A 40 -5.78 -15.31 -1.01
N ARG A 41 -5.74 -14.19 -1.75
CA ARG A 41 -5.01 -14.08 -3.02
C ARG A 41 -3.55 -13.71 -2.78
N TRP A 42 -2.65 -14.32 -3.55
CA TRP A 42 -1.21 -14.07 -3.45
C TRP A 42 -0.50 -14.17 -4.79
N SER A 43 0.70 -13.59 -4.83
CA SER A 43 1.63 -13.60 -5.96
C SER A 43 2.96 -14.23 -5.56
N GLU A 44 3.70 -14.78 -6.53
CA GLU A 44 5.03 -15.33 -6.27
C GLU A 44 6.06 -14.19 -6.18
N GLN A 45 6.75 -14.10 -5.05
CA GLN A 45 7.91 -13.23 -4.88
C GLN A 45 9.22 -14.02 -4.94
N ASN A 46 10.22 -13.43 -5.58
CA ASN A 46 11.56 -13.99 -5.65
C ASN A 46 12.27 -13.90 -4.29
N LEU A 47 12.87 -15.00 -3.85
CA LEU A 47 13.68 -15.11 -2.64
C LEU A 47 15.18 -14.85 -2.88
N ALA A 48 15.59 -14.55 -4.11
CA ALA A 48 16.96 -14.13 -4.42
C ALA A 48 17.20 -12.68 -3.99
N SER A 49 18.35 -12.42 -3.37
CA SER A 49 18.81 -11.07 -3.13
C SER A 49 19.17 -10.37 -4.44
N PRO A 50 18.82 -9.08 -4.64
CA PRO A 50 19.24 -8.32 -5.83
C PRO A 50 20.76 -8.10 -5.85
N ASN A 51 21.38 -7.95 -4.67
CA ASN A 51 22.83 -7.75 -4.50
C ASN A 51 23.47 -8.99 -3.85
N PRO A 52 24.75 -9.30 -4.14
CA PRO A 52 25.45 -10.41 -3.51
C PRO A 52 25.45 -10.31 -1.97
N ARG A 53 25.04 -11.38 -1.29
CA ARG A 53 25.06 -11.51 0.17
C ARG A 53 25.73 -12.82 0.57
N PRO A 54 27.07 -12.87 0.67
CA PRO A 54 27.80 -14.10 0.99
C PRO A 54 27.35 -14.75 2.31
N ASN A 55 26.94 -13.94 3.30
CA ASN A 55 26.41 -14.40 4.58
C ASN A 55 25.02 -15.04 4.48
N LEU A 56 24.32 -14.90 3.35
CA LEU A 56 23.00 -15.48 3.08
C LEU A 56 23.06 -16.54 1.96
N THR A 57 24.22 -17.14 1.76
CA THR A 57 24.42 -18.23 0.80
C THR A 57 24.50 -19.55 1.56
N TYR A 58 23.35 -20.20 1.75
CA TYR A 58 23.27 -21.48 2.47
C TYR A 58 22.26 -22.43 1.82
N PRO A 59 22.49 -23.75 1.85
CA PRO A 59 21.45 -24.72 1.48
C PRO A 59 20.33 -24.69 2.52
N TYR A 60 19.08 -24.72 2.04
CA TYR A 60 17.88 -24.66 2.86
C TYR A 60 17.05 -25.94 2.69
N LEU A 61 16.95 -26.75 3.74
CA LEU A 61 16.04 -27.91 3.78
C LEU A 61 14.65 -27.42 4.16
N ALA A 62 13.71 -27.48 3.22
CA ALA A 62 12.34 -27.04 3.43
C ALA A 62 11.46 -28.15 4.03
N SER A 63 10.29 -27.79 4.54
CA SER A 63 9.31 -28.72 5.13
C SER A 63 8.82 -29.82 4.17
N ASN A 64 8.91 -29.60 2.86
CA ASN A 64 8.63 -30.63 1.86
C ASN A 64 9.73 -31.70 1.69
N GLY A 65 10.78 -31.65 2.52
CA GLY A 65 11.91 -32.58 2.51
C GLY A 65 12.95 -32.31 1.42
N ILE A 66 12.82 -31.23 0.64
CA ILE A 66 13.74 -30.88 -0.43
C ILE A 66 14.73 -29.82 0.04
N THR A 67 16.01 -30.04 -0.24
CA THR A 67 17.05 -29.03 -0.05
C THR A 67 17.17 -28.13 -1.26
N TYR A 68 16.87 -26.84 -1.07
CA TYR A 68 17.02 -25.80 -2.08
C TYR A 68 18.39 -25.13 -1.97
N GLN A 69 19.07 -25.01 -3.11
CA GLN A 69 20.35 -24.32 -3.20
C GLN A 69 20.14 -22.80 -3.29
N PRO A 70 21.04 -22.00 -2.70
CA PRO A 70 20.93 -20.55 -2.72
C PRO A 70 21.03 -20.01 -4.16
N PRO A 71 20.32 -18.91 -4.46
CA PRO A 71 20.54 -18.15 -5.69
C PRO A 71 21.98 -17.60 -5.78
N GLN A 72 22.41 -17.19 -6.97
CA GLN A 72 23.76 -16.65 -7.21
C GLN A 72 24.16 -15.54 -6.22
N ASN A 73 23.23 -14.65 -5.90
CA ASN A 73 23.46 -13.51 -4.99
C ASN A 73 23.11 -13.83 -3.53
N GLY A 74 22.83 -15.08 -3.20
CA GLY A 74 22.31 -15.50 -1.90
C GLY A 74 20.80 -15.26 -1.74
N TRP A 75 20.29 -15.72 -0.61
CA TRP A 75 18.90 -15.53 -0.21
C TRP A 75 18.62 -14.09 0.21
N LYS A 76 17.36 -13.68 0.11
CA LYS A 76 16.85 -12.40 0.63
C LYS A 76 16.76 -12.39 2.16
N TYR A 77 16.64 -13.55 2.80
CA TYR A 77 16.41 -13.71 4.23
C TYR A 77 17.45 -14.62 4.90
N THR A 78 17.60 -14.48 6.21
CA THR A 78 18.41 -15.39 7.05
C THR A 78 17.77 -16.77 7.14
N ARG A 79 18.54 -17.77 7.58
CA ARG A 79 18.04 -19.14 7.74
C ARG A 79 16.85 -19.18 8.69
N GLU A 80 16.97 -18.50 9.82
CA GLU A 80 15.95 -18.44 10.87
C GLU A 80 14.66 -17.83 10.33
N ARG A 81 14.78 -16.79 9.48
CA ARG A 81 13.61 -16.19 8.84
C ARG A 81 13.03 -17.11 7.75
N MET A 82 13.84 -17.85 7.00
CA MET A 82 13.34 -18.86 6.06
C MET A 82 12.56 -19.97 6.78
N GLU A 83 13.08 -20.48 7.89
CA GLU A 83 12.40 -21.48 8.73
C GLU A 83 11.08 -20.96 9.31
N GLN A 84 11.05 -19.68 9.71
CA GLN A 84 9.81 -19.03 10.13
C GLN A 84 8.79 -18.95 8.98
N LEU A 85 9.20 -18.50 7.80
CA LEU A 85 8.32 -18.42 6.62
C LEU A 85 7.76 -19.79 6.21
N ASP A 86 8.56 -20.85 6.38
CA ASP A 86 8.14 -22.22 6.11
C ASP A 86 7.08 -22.69 7.12
N ARG A 87 7.31 -22.45 8.42
CA ARG A 87 6.32 -22.74 9.48
C ARG A 87 5.02 -21.95 9.32
N GLU A 88 5.09 -20.75 8.78
CA GLU A 88 3.94 -19.89 8.49
C GLU A 88 3.28 -20.22 7.14
N GLU A 89 3.68 -21.30 6.47
CA GLU A 89 3.18 -21.72 5.14
C GLU A 89 3.27 -20.62 4.07
N ARG A 90 4.25 -19.72 4.23
CA ARG A 90 4.51 -18.61 3.30
C ARG A 90 5.42 -19.00 2.16
N LEU A 91 6.10 -20.14 2.23
CA LEU A 91 6.91 -20.64 1.12
C LEU A 91 6.03 -21.36 0.10
N HIS A 92 6.24 -21.06 -1.18
CA HIS A 92 5.62 -21.77 -2.28
C HIS A 92 6.64 -22.69 -2.94
N PHE A 93 6.37 -24.00 -2.86
CA PHE A 93 7.22 -25.03 -3.43
C PHE A 93 6.95 -25.23 -4.93
N PRO A 94 8.00 -25.26 -5.77
CA PRO A 94 7.84 -25.50 -7.19
C PRO A 94 7.32 -26.91 -7.47
N LYS A 95 6.37 -27.03 -8.40
CA LYS A 95 5.83 -28.33 -8.86
C LYS A 95 6.84 -29.16 -9.66
N ARG A 96 7.77 -28.50 -10.36
CA ARG A 96 8.78 -29.16 -11.20
C ARG A 96 10.06 -29.38 -10.41
N SER A 97 10.67 -30.56 -10.58
CA SER A 97 12.01 -30.84 -10.05
C SER A 97 13.02 -29.80 -10.56
N GLY A 98 13.87 -29.29 -9.66
CA GLY A 98 14.82 -28.22 -9.94
C GLY A 98 14.21 -26.81 -10.03
N GLY A 99 12.91 -26.65 -9.77
CA GLY A 99 12.30 -25.32 -9.68
C GLY A 99 12.84 -24.50 -8.50
N ARG A 100 12.57 -23.19 -8.54
CA ARG A 100 13.04 -22.26 -7.49
C ARG A 100 11.99 -22.10 -6.40
N LEU A 101 12.44 -22.08 -5.15
CA LEU A 101 11.62 -21.72 -4.00
C LEU A 101 11.13 -20.26 -4.12
N ARG A 102 9.85 -20.04 -3.80
CA ARG A 102 9.19 -18.72 -3.87
C ARG A 102 8.56 -18.36 -2.54
N LEU A 103 8.30 -17.07 -2.35
CA LEU A 103 7.53 -16.54 -1.22
C LEU A 103 6.13 -16.17 -1.71
N LYS A 104 5.10 -16.55 -0.93
CA LYS A 104 3.74 -16.05 -1.07
C LYS A 104 3.68 -14.59 -0.60
N ASN A 105 3.41 -13.69 -1.54
CA ASN A 105 3.18 -12.28 -1.28
C ASN A 105 1.66 -12.02 -1.37
N TYR A 106 1.01 -11.96 -0.21
CA TYR A 106 -0.45 -11.84 -0.11
C TYR A 106 -0.93 -10.42 -0.43
N LEU A 107 -2.08 -10.32 -1.10
CA LEU A 107 -2.67 -9.06 -1.53
C LEU A 107 -3.17 -8.21 -0.35
N ASP A 108 -3.79 -8.85 0.63
CA ASP A 108 -4.39 -8.22 1.82
C ASP A 108 -3.35 -7.64 2.80
N GLU A 109 -2.09 -8.09 2.71
CA GLU A 109 -0.97 -7.55 3.48
C GLU A 109 -0.34 -6.29 2.84
N LEU A 110 -0.76 -5.92 1.62
CA LEU A 110 -0.20 -4.79 0.90
C LEU A 110 -1.01 -3.53 1.12
N LEU A 111 -0.32 -2.42 1.41
CA LEU A 111 -0.93 -1.10 1.59
C LEU A 111 -1.58 -0.56 0.31
N GLY A 112 -1.20 -1.10 -0.86
CA GLY A 112 -1.68 -0.65 -2.16
C GLY A 112 -0.61 0.05 -3.00
N VAL A 113 -1.05 0.81 -3.99
CA VAL A 113 -0.21 1.64 -4.85
C VAL A 113 0.00 2.99 -4.19
N PRO A 114 1.24 3.45 -3.92
CA PRO A 114 1.47 4.79 -3.43
C PRO A 114 0.82 5.85 -4.34
N VAL A 115 0.03 6.73 -3.73
CA VAL A 115 -0.56 7.89 -4.42
C VAL A 115 0.56 8.74 -5.04
N GLN A 116 0.42 9.06 -6.33
CA GLN A 116 1.35 9.93 -7.06
C GLN A 116 0.87 11.39 -7.05
N ASP A 117 1.46 12.24 -7.88
CA ASP A 117 1.09 13.66 -8.06
C ASP A 117 -0.22 13.84 -8.86
N ILE A 118 -0.55 12.90 -9.75
CA ILE A 118 -1.80 12.91 -10.52
C ILE A 118 -2.87 12.09 -9.80
N TRP A 119 -3.94 12.75 -9.35
CA TRP A 119 -5.10 12.11 -8.70
C TRP A 119 -6.28 12.06 -9.67
N THR A 120 -6.60 10.86 -10.16
CA THR A 120 -7.73 10.62 -11.09
C THR A 120 -8.89 9.87 -10.45
N ASP A 121 -8.70 9.37 -9.23
CA ASP A 121 -9.65 8.52 -8.52
C ASP A 121 -10.68 9.30 -7.70
N ILE A 122 -10.47 10.62 -7.53
CA ILE A 122 -11.41 11.49 -6.83
C ILE A 122 -12.23 12.27 -7.86
N SER A 123 -13.50 11.86 -7.99
CA SER A 123 -14.44 12.50 -8.93
C SER A 123 -15.00 13.80 -8.37
N LEU A 124 -15.41 14.70 -9.28
CA LEU A 124 -16.20 15.87 -8.94
C LEU A 124 -17.58 15.46 -8.39
N ILE A 125 -18.17 16.34 -7.60
CA ILE A 125 -19.49 16.12 -7.01
C ILE A 125 -20.56 16.20 -8.11
N GLY A 126 -21.14 15.06 -8.45
CA GLY A 126 -22.22 14.97 -9.43
C GLY A 126 -23.53 15.63 -8.96
N GLY A 127 -24.45 15.83 -9.91
CA GLY A 127 -25.83 16.31 -9.68
C GLY A 127 -26.56 15.60 -8.55
N THR A 128 -26.43 14.28 -8.53
CA THR A 128 -27.15 13.35 -7.66
C THR A 128 -26.28 12.82 -6.52
N SER A 129 -25.08 13.39 -6.32
CA SER A 129 -24.19 12.91 -5.25
C SER A 129 -24.85 13.13 -3.89
N PRO A 130 -24.87 12.11 -3.01
CA PRO A 130 -25.44 12.25 -1.67
C PRO A 130 -24.66 13.24 -0.81
N GLU A 131 -23.41 13.54 -1.15
CA GLU A 131 -22.61 14.55 -0.43
C GLU A 131 -22.95 15.99 -0.85
N ARG A 132 -23.72 16.19 -1.93
CA ARG A 132 -23.99 17.50 -2.50
C ARG A 132 -24.88 18.34 -1.60
N LEU A 133 -24.38 19.50 -1.17
CA LEU A 133 -25.12 20.47 -0.38
C LEU A 133 -25.74 21.60 -1.24
N GLY A 134 -25.47 21.61 -2.54
CA GLY A 134 -25.89 22.68 -3.46
C GLY A 134 -24.97 23.91 -3.45
N TYR A 135 -23.85 23.86 -2.72
CA TYR A 135 -22.87 24.94 -2.72
C TYR A 135 -22.04 24.95 -4.03
N PRO A 136 -21.93 26.08 -4.75
CA PRO A 136 -21.43 26.10 -6.13
C PRO A 136 -20.02 25.54 -6.32
N THR A 137 -19.13 25.74 -5.35
CA THR A 137 -17.70 25.37 -5.45
C THR A 137 -17.29 24.29 -4.44
N GLN A 138 -18.28 23.51 -3.96
CA GLN A 138 -18.07 22.42 -3.00
C GLN A 138 -16.99 21.45 -3.51
N LYS A 139 -16.01 21.16 -2.66
CA LYS A 139 -15.00 20.13 -2.92
C LYS A 139 -15.47 18.77 -2.38
N PRO A 140 -15.13 17.65 -3.05
CA PRO A 140 -15.44 16.31 -2.57
C PRO A 140 -14.81 16.03 -1.21
N VAL A 141 -15.51 15.33 -0.32
CA VAL A 141 -14.97 15.03 1.02
C VAL A 141 -13.68 14.19 0.93
N ALA A 142 -13.65 13.21 0.02
CA ALA A 142 -12.49 12.34 -0.19
C ALA A 142 -11.21 13.12 -0.57
N LEU A 143 -11.34 14.26 -1.26
CA LEU A 143 -10.21 15.14 -1.59
C LEU A 143 -9.59 15.73 -0.32
N LEU A 144 -10.44 16.25 0.56
CA LEU A 144 -10.01 16.91 1.79
C LEU A 144 -9.48 15.89 2.79
N GLU A 145 -10.10 14.71 2.89
CA GLU A 145 -9.58 13.61 3.71
C GLU A 145 -8.16 13.21 3.28
N ARG A 146 -7.91 13.07 1.97
CA ARG A 146 -6.56 12.77 1.46
C ARG A 146 -5.55 13.86 1.80
N ILE A 147 -5.89 15.13 1.61
CA ILE A 147 -5.00 16.26 1.90
C ILE A 147 -4.66 16.28 3.40
N ILE A 148 -5.66 16.15 4.28
CA ILE A 148 -5.50 16.18 5.73
C ILE A 148 -4.66 15.00 6.20
N ASN A 149 -4.99 13.77 5.78
CA ASN A 149 -4.22 12.59 6.15
C ASN A 149 -2.76 12.68 5.67
N SER A 150 -2.53 13.26 4.49
CA SER A 150 -1.17 13.44 3.97
C SER A 150 -0.36 14.47 4.75
N SER A 151 -1.00 15.52 5.27
CA SER A 151 -0.31 16.70 5.81
C SER A 151 -0.40 16.89 7.33
N SER A 152 -1.12 16.01 8.03
CA SER A 152 -1.37 16.12 9.48
C SER A 152 -1.50 14.76 10.14
N ASN A 153 -1.50 14.74 11.47
CA ASN A 153 -1.80 13.56 12.27
C ASN A 153 -3.06 13.80 13.12
N PRO A 154 -3.73 12.73 13.59
CA PRO A 154 -4.86 12.86 14.51
C PRO A 154 -4.54 13.77 15.71
N GLY A 155 -5.53 14.57 16.11
CA GLY A 155 -5.39 15.58 17.16
C GLY A 155 -4.68 16.88 16.74
N ASN A 156 -4.17 17.00 15.51
CA ASN A 156 -3.64 18.27 15.00
C ASN A 156 -4.75 19.27 14.70
N VAL A 157 -4.41 20.56 14.68
CA VAL A 157 -5.35 21.62 14.29
C VAL A 157 -5.31 21.84 12.78
N VAL A 158 -6.47 21.77 12.14
CA VAL A 158 -6.64 22.10 10.71
C VAL A 158 -7.39 23.42 10.61
N LEU A 159 -6.80 24.39 9.91
CA LEU A 159 -7.39 25.71 9.62
C LEU A 159 -7.74 25.81 8.14
N ASP A 160 -8.99 26.16 7.84
CA ASP A 160 -9.43 26.52 6.49
C ASP A 160 -10.04 27.93 6.49
N PRO A 161 -9.27 28.97 6.11
CA PRO A 161 -9.75 30.34 6.09
C PRO A 161 -10.68 30.65 4.90
N PHE A 162 -10.91 29.67 4.02
CA PHE A 162 -11.79 29.76 2.85
C PHE A 162 -12.85 28.64 2.86
N CYS A 163 -13.36 28.32 4.06
CA CYS A 163 -14.12 27.10 4.35
C CYS A 163 -15.36 26.84 3.47
N GLY A 164 -15.95 27.84 2.83
CA GLY A 164 -17.10 27.68 1.94
C GLY A 164 -18.25 26.94 2.65
N CYS A 165 -18.62 25.75 2.16
CA CYS A 165 -19.63 24.89 2.79
C CYS A 165 -19.08 23.98 3.91
N GLY A 166 -17.85 24.19 4.36
CA GLY A 166 -17.24 23.48 5.48
C GLY A 166 -16.74 22.07 5.18
N THR A 167 -16.48 21.70 3.91
CA THR A 167 -16.00 20.34 3.57
C THR A 167 -14.72 19.98 4.33
N ALA A 168 -13.76 20.90 4.45
CA ALA A 168 -12.50 20.66 5.17
C ALA A 168 -12.74 20.41 6.66
N VAL A 169 -13.66 21.17 7.27
CA VAL A 169 -14.06 21.01 8.68
C VAL A 169 -14.69 19.62 8.90
N HIS A 170 -15.62 19.24 8.02
CA HIS A 170 -16.27 17.92 8.08
C HIS A 170 -15.26 16.78 7.94
N ALA A 171 -14.33 16.88 6.98
CA ALA A 171 -13.27 15.89 6.78
C ALA A 171 -12.33 15.79 7.98
N ALA A 172 -11.90 16.93 8.55
CA ALA A 172 -11.03 16.96 9.73
C ALA A 172 -11.68 16.28 10.95
N GLN A 173 -12.96 16.57 11.20
CA GLN A 173 -13.70 15.95 12.31
C GLN A 173 -13.85 14.44 12.16
N LYS A 174 -14.07 13.94 10.94
CA LYS A 174 -14.11 12.49 10.66
C LYS A 174 -12.79 11.77 10.91
N LEU A 175 -11.67 12.50 10.81
CA LEU A 175 -10.32 11.97 10.94
C LEU A 175 -9.73 12.19 12.35
N ASP A 176 -10.57 12.52 13.34
CA ASP A 176 -10.16 12.84 14.72
C ASP A 176 -9.12 13.98 14.82
N SER A 177 -9.15 14.93 13.88
CA SER A 177 -8.40 16.18 13.93
C SER A 177 -9.26 17.32 14.49
N VAL A 178 -8.63 18.29 15.17
CA VAL A 178 -9.35 19.44 15.74
C VAL A 178 -9.48 20.54 14.69
N SER A 179 -10.65 20.72 14.09
CA SER A 179 -10.89 21.84 13.17
C SER A 179 -11.13 23.15 13.91
N ARG A 180 -10.52 24.26 13.49
CA ARG A 180 -10.81 25.62 13.99
C ARG A 180 -10.98 26.63 12.87
#